data_AF-A0A447P6P5-F1
#
_entry.id   AF-A0A447P6P5-F1
#
_cell.length_a   1.000
_cell.length_b   1.000
_cell.length_c   1.000
_cell.angle_alpha   90.00
_cell.angle_beta   90.00
_cell.angle_gamma   90.00
#
_symmetry.space_group_name_H-M   'P 1'
#
loop_
_entity.id
_entity.type
_entity.pdbx_description
1 polymer ?
#
loop_
_entity_poly.entity_id
_entity_poly.type
_entity_poly.pdbx_seq_one_letter_code
_entity_poly.pdbx_strand_id
1 'polypeptide(L)'
;MHPISGAPAQPPGEGRNPLSAASEQPLSMQQRTVLERLITRLISLTQQQSAEVWAGMKHDLGIKNDAPLLSRHFPAAEQNLTQRLGVAQQNHANRQVLSQLTELLGVGNNRQAVSDFIRQQYGQTALSQLTPDQLKNVLTLLPTGAAFHSAAAATSGNGSAIIAC
;
A
#
# COMPACT_ATOMS: atom_id res chain seq x y z
N MET A 1 -69.72 10.41 -38.35
CA MET A 1 -69.95 9.59 -37.14
C MET A 1 -68.95 8.44 -37.13
N HIS A 2 -67.86 8.52 -36.36
CA HIS A 2 -67.05 7.39 -35.90
C HIS A 2 -66.42 7.77 -34.53
N PRO A 3 -66.32 6.84 -33.57
CA PRO A 3 -66.15 7.14 -32.15
C PRO A 3 -64.70 7.32 -31.69
N ILE A 4 -64.54 8.12 -30.64
CA ILE A 4 -63.34 8.34 -29.82
C ILE A 4 -63.39 7.34 -28.65
N SER A 5 -62.23 6.81 -28.22
CA SER A 5 -61.79 6.61 -26.82
C SER A 5 -61.09 5.27 -26.59
N GLY A 6 -59.89 5.34 -26.00
CA GLY A 6 -59.26 4.15 -25.41
C GLY A 6 -57.74 4.14 -25.33
N ALA A 7 -57.06 5.27 -25.08
CA ALA A 7 -55.68 5.22 -24.58
C ALA A 7 -55.75 5.20 -23.04
N PRO A 8 -55.16 4.20 -22.36
CA PRO A 8 -55.24 4.12 -20.91
C PRO A 8 -54.47 5.27 -20.27
N ALA A 9 -55.10 5.85 -19.24
CA ALA A 9 -54.57 6.91 -18.41
C ALA A 9 -53.17 6.57 -17.89
N GLN A 10 -52.17 7.33 -18.35
CA GLN A 10 -50.87 7.37 -17.71
C GLN A 10 -51.05 8.14 -16.38
N PRO A 11 -50.78 7.53 -15.21
CA PRO A 11 -50.96 8.22 -13.94
C PRO A 11 -49.99 9.40 -13.83
N PRO A 12 -50.45 10.60 -13.43
CA PRO A 12 -49.59 11.72 -13.11
C PRO A 12 -49.09 11.53 -11.67
N GLY A 13 -47.95 10.84 -11.54
CA GLY A 13 -47.35 10.55 -10.24
C GLY A 13 -45.85 10.39 -10.36
N GLU A 14 -45.14 10.98 -9.41
CA GLU A 14 -43.69 10.95 -9.22
C GLU A 14 -42.88 11.85 -10.15
N GLY A 15 -42.65 13.07 -9.67
CA GLY A 15 -41.43 13.81 -9.95
C GLY A 15 -40.20 12.98 -9.56
N ARG A 16 -39.82 12.02 -10.41
CA ARG A 16 -38.47 11.49 -10.44
C ARG A 16 -37.61 12.62 -10.94
N ASN A 17 -36.92 13.27 -10.02
CA ASN A 17 -35.82 14.15 -10.37
C ASN A 17 -34.92 13.37 -11.36
N PRO A 18 -34.79 13.79 -12.63
CA PRO A 18 -34.09 13.00 -13.66
C PRO A 18 -32.64 12.69 -13.25
N LEU A 19 -32.07 13.53 -12.38
CA LEU A 19 -30.77 13.35 -11.74
C LEU A 19 -30.72 12.13 -10.80
N SER A 20 -31.79 11.85 -10.06
CA SER A 20 -31.87 10.70 -9.14
C SER A 20 -31.99 9.40 -9.91
N ALA A 21 -32.83 9.33 -10.95
CA ALA A 21 -32.97 8.14 -11.79
C ALA A 21 -31.65 7.80 -12.51
N ALA A 22 -30.91 8.81 -12.98
CA ALA A 22 -29.58 8.63 -13.57
C ALA A 22 -28.54 8.09 -12.57
N SER A 23 -28.69 8.48 -11.29
CA SER A 23 -27.82 8.02 -10.20
C SER A 23 -28.06 6.56 -9.80
N GLU A 24 -29.20 5.98 -10.15
CA GLU A 24 -29.54 4.57 -9.87
C GLU A 24 -29.25 3.62 -11.04
N GLN A 25 -28.69 4.14 -12.13
CA GLN A 25 -28.33 3.32 -13.27
C GLN A 25 -27.12 2.42 -12.97
N PRO A 26 -27.04 1.24 -13.62
CA PRO A 26 -25.84 0.41 -13.55
C PRO A 26 -24.62 1.16 -14.08
N LEU A 27 -23.43 0.74 -13.64
CA LEU A 27 -22.16 1.24 -14.15
C LEU A 27 -22.11 1.19 -15.68
N SER A 28 -21.68 2.29 -16.30
CA SER A 28 -21.34 2.31 -17.73
C SER A 28 -20.14 1.38 -18.02
N MET A 29 -20.03 0.89 -19.26
CA MET A 29 -18.92 0.04 -19.70
C MET A 29 -17.55 0.68 -19.41
N GLN A 30 -17.40 1.99 -19.63
CA GLN A 30 -16.17 2.70 -19.34
C GLN A 30 -15.83 2.72 -17.84
N GLN A 31 -16.83 2.98 -16.99
CA GLN A 31 -16.67 2.99 -15.54
C GLN A 31 -16.24 1.61 -15.03
N ARG A 32 -16.88 0.55 -15.54
CA ARG A 32 -16.51 -0.83 -15.20
C ARG A 32 -15.07 -1.14 -15.60
N THR A 33 -14.64 -0.74 -16.79
CA THR A 33 -13.25 -0.93 -17.25
C THR A 33 -12.23 -0.23 -16.36
N VAL A 34 -12.53 0.98 -15.89
CA VAL A 34 -11.64 1.71 -14.97
C VAL A 34 -11.47 0.96 -13.64
N LEU A 35 -12.58 0.53 -13.02
CA LEU A 35 -12.54 -0.23 -11.77
C LEU A 35 -11.77 -1.54 -11.94
N GLU A 36 -12.08 -2.31 -12.98
CA GLU A 36 -11.40 -3.58 -13.30
C GLU A 36 -9.89 -3.39 -13.50
N ARG A 37 -9.48 -2.32 -14.18
CA ARG A 37 -8.05 -1.99 -14.36
C ARG A 37 -7.36 -1.67 -13.03
N LEU A 38 -8.01 -0.89 -12.15
CA LEU A 38 -7.48 -0.58 -10.83
C LEU A 38 -7.36 -1.84 -9.97
N ILE A 39 -8.38 -2.69 -9.99
CA ILE A 39 -8.42 -3.95 -9.24
C ILE A 39 -7.35 -4.91 -9.73
N THR A 40 -7.23 -5.12 -11.04
CA THR A 40 -6.19 -5.97 -11.64
C THR A 40 -4.80 -5.52 -11.16
N ARG A 41 -4.53 -4.21 -11.19
CA ARG A 41 -3.24 -3.68 -10.74
C ARG A 41 -3.03 -3.85 -9.23
N LEU A 42 -4.08 -3.72 -8.43
CA LEU A 42 -4.01 -3.94 -6.99
C LEU A 42 -3.71 -5.41 -6.65
N ILE A 43 -4.36 -6.35 -7.33
CA ILE A 43 -4.14 -7.79 -7.18
C ILE A 43 -2.70 -8.15 -7.52
N SER A 44 -2.15 -7.59 -8.60
CA SER A 44 -0.74 -7.85 -8.97
C SER A 44 0.26 -7.41 -7.89
N LEU A 45 -0.07 -6.40 -7.09
CA LEU A 45 0.82 -5.89 -6.02
C LEU A 45 0.58 -6.57 -4.67
N THR A 46 -0.68 -6.87 -4.35
CA THR A 46 -1.09 -7.38 -3.03
C THR A 46 -1.27 -8.89 -2.99
N GLN A 47 -1.34 -9.54 -4.16
CA GLN A 47 -1.75 -10.95 -4.34
C GLN A 47 -3.11 -11.29 -3.70
N GLN A 48 -3.97 -10.30 -3.46
CA GLN A 48 -5.35 -10.54 -3.01
C GLN A 48 -6.23 -11.04 -4.15
N GLN A 49 -7.31 -11.75 -3.85
CA GLN A 49 -8.26 -12.14 -4.89
C GLN A 49 -9.12 -10.95 -5.34
N SER A 50 -9.53 -10.95 -6.61
CA SER A 50 -10.44 -9.93 -7.16
C SER A 50 -11.73 -9.81 -6.35
N ALA A 51 -12.30 -10.93 -5.91
CA ALA A 51 -13.48 -10.96 -5.06
C ALA A 51 -13.27 -10.23 -3.72
N GLU A 52 -12.10 -10.40 -3.08
CA GLU A 52 -11.77 -9.73 -1.83
C GLU A 52 -11.58 -8.23 -2.01
N VAL A 53 -10.95 -7.81 -3.11
CA VAL A 53 -10.78 -6.38 -3.42
C VAL A 53 -12.14 -5.72 -3.64
N TRP A 54 -13.01 -6.36 -4.44
CA TRP A 54 -14.38 -5.89 -4.66
C TRP A 54 -15.18 -5.84 -3.36
N ALA A 55 -15.09 -6.87 -2.52
CA ALA A 55 -15.79 -6.93 -1.24
C ALA A 55 -15.30 -5.86 -0.27
N GLY A 56 -13.99 -5.68 -0.15
CA GLY A 56 -13.39 -4.65 0.70
C GLY A 56 -13.74 -3.23 0.25
N MET A 57 -13.81 -2.99 -1.07
CA MET A 57 -14.26 -1.72 -1.62
C MET A 57 -15.74 -1.47 -1.33
N LYS A 58 -16.62 -2.45 -1.58
CA LYS A 58 -18.05 -2.35 -1.26
C LYS A 58 -18.30 -2.11 0.23
N HIS A 59 -17.55 -2.79 1.09
CA HIS A 59 -17.61 -2.61 2.54
C HIS A 59 -17.26 -1.17 2.97
N ASP A 60 -16.20 -0.59 2.41
CA ASP A 60 -15.80 0.80 2.67
C ASP A 60 -16.86 1.82 2.24
N LEU A 61 -17.55 1.52 1.15
CA LEU A 61 -18.67 2.31 0.62
C LEU A 61 -19.98 2.09 1.40
N GLY A 62 -20.01 1.18 2.37
CA GLY A 62 -21.23 0.77 3.07
C GLY A 62 -22.23 0.01 2.19
N ILE A 63 -21.79 -0.51 1.05
CA ILE A 63 -22.60 -1.27 0.10
C ILE A 63 -22.57 -2.74 0.52
N LYS A 64 -23.75 -3.36 0.65
CA LYS A 64 -23.83 -4.82 0.87
C LYS A 64 -23.14 -5.58 -0.26
N ASN A 65 -22.46 -6.69 0.03
CA ASN A 65 -21.72 -7.45 -0.97
C ASN A 65 -22.58 -7.90 -2.18
N ASP A 66 -23.83 -8.26 -1.93
CA ASP A 66 -24.84 -8.62 -2.95
C ASP A 66 -25.48 -7.43 -3.68
N ALA A 67 -25.30 -6.20 -3.18
CA ALA A 67 -25.90 -5.04 -3.83
C ALA A 67 -25.16 -4.71 -5.15
N PRO A 68 -25.92 -4.35 -6.21
CA PRO A 68 -25.33 -3.89 -7.45
C PRO A 68 -24.63 -2.55 -7.23
N LEU A 69 -23.45 -2.39 -7.83
CA LEU A 69 -22.73 -1.14 -7.79
C LEU A 69 -23.31 -0.22 -8.88
N LEU A 70 -23.81 0.93 -8.46
CA LEU A 70 -24.50 1.90 -9.32
C LEU A 70 -23.54 3.03 -9.71
N SER A 71 -23.85 3.76 -10.78
CA SER A 71 -22.99 4.86 -11.25
C SER A 71 -22.75 5.95 -10.21
N ARG A 72 -23.69 6.18 -9.27
CA ARG A 72 -23.46 7.12 -8.14
C ARG A 72 -22.29 6.73 -7.24
N HIS A 73 -22.00 5.42 -7.14
CA HIS A 73 -20.94 4.89 -6.28
C HIS A 73 -19.60 4.84 -6.99
N PHE A 74 -19.56 5.02 -8.31
CA PHE A 74 -18.34 4.95 -9.10
C PHE A 74 -17.24 5.91 -8.60
N PRO A 75 -17.50 7.22 -8.36
CA PRO A 75 -16.44 8.12 -7.93
C PRO A 75 -15.84 7.69 -6.59
N ALA A 76 -16.67 7.25 -5.65
CA ALA A 76 -16.22 6.79 -4.35
C ALA A 76 -15.47 5.45 -4.43
N ALA A 77 -15.92 4.54 -5.28
CA ALA A 77 -15.27 3.26 -5.57
C ALA A 77 -13.88 3.46 -6.20
N GLU A 78 -13.79 4.33 -7.19
CA GLU A 78 -12.53 4.68 -7.86
C GLU A 78 -11.52 5.28 -6.88
N GLN A 79 -11.96 6.21 -6.02
CA GLN A 79 -11.13 6.80 -4.98
C GLN A 79 -10.66 5.76 -3.98
N ASN A 80 -11.54 4.87 -3.51
CA ASN A 80 -11.17 3.79 -2.59
C ASN A 80 -10.10 2.87 -3.19
N LEU A 81 -10.28 2.44 -4.44
CA LEU A 81 -9.32 1.60 -5.14
C LEU A 81 -8.00 2.32 -5.39
N THR A 82 -8.03 3.60 -5.77
CA THR A 82 -6.83 4.42 -5.99
C THR A 82 -6.03 4.60 -4.71
N GLN A 83 -6.70 4.85 -3.58
CA GLN A 83 -6.09 4.93 -2.26
C GLN A 83 -5.43 3.59 -1.88
N ARG A 84 -6.16 2.48 -2.03
CA ARG A 84 -5.63 1.13 -1.80
C ARG A 84 -4.43 0.85 -2.68
N LEU A 85 -4.46 1.27 -3.94
CA LEU A 85 -3.37 1.11 -4.89
C LEU A 85 -2.10 1.85 -4.41
N GLY A 86 -2.24 3.10 -3.93
CA GLY A 86 -1.12 3.86 -3.39
C GLY A 86 -0.49 3.16 -2.17
N VAL A 87 -1.33 2.69 -1.24
CA VAL A 87 -0.88 1.94 -0.06
C VAL A 87 -0.21 0.62 -0.45
N ALA A 88 -0.78 -0.11 -1.41
CA ALA A 88 -0.20 -1.37 -1.91
C ALA A 88 1.16 -1.14 -2.57
N GLN A 89 1.29 -0.10 -3.41
CA GLN A 89 2.57 0.27 -4.02
C GLN A 89 3.63 0.61 -2.96
N GLN A 90 3.26 1.41 -1.96
CA GLN A 90 4.16 1.78 -0.87
C GLN A 90 4.63 0.55 -0.08
N ASN A 91 3.71 -0.35 0.27
CA ASN A 91 4.02 -1.59 0.98
C ASN A 91 4.90 -2.53 0.15
N HIS A 92 4.60 -2.66 -1.14
CA HIS A 92 5.41 -3.46 -2.06
C HIS A 92 6.84 -2.92 -2.17
N ALA A 93 7.00 -1.61 -2.38
CA ALA A 93 8.30 -0.97 -2.42
C ALA A 93 9.07 -1.14 -1.10
N ASN A 94 8.41 -0.98 0.05
CA ASN A 94 9.02 -1.19 1.35
C ASN A 94 9.51 -2.65 1.53
N ARG A 95 8.66 -3.63 1.21
CA ARG A 95 9.02 -5.06 1.21
C ARG A 95 10.21 -5.35 0.30
N GLN A 96 10.29 -4.73 -0.87
CA GLN A 96 11.41 -4.89 -1.80
C GLN A 96 12.72 -4.34 -1.23
N VAL A 97 12.69 -3.17 -0.59
CA VAL A 97 13.86 -2.59 0.08
C VAL A 97 14.31 -3.48 1.24
N LEU A 98 13.37 -3.98 2.05
CA LEU A 98 13.68 -4.92 3.13
C LEU A 98 14.30 -6.22 2.63
N SER A 99 13.81 -6.76 1.51
CA SER A 99 14.39 -7.97 0.90
C SER A 99 15.84 -7.73 0.48
N GLN A 100 16.10 -6.65 -0.27
CA GLN A 100 17.46 -6.27 -0.68
C GLN A 100 18.39 -6.06 0.52
N LEU A 101 17.93 -5.36 1.55
CA LEU A 101 18.70 -5.20 2.78
C LEU A 101 18.98 -6.56 3.41
N THR A 102 17.97 -7.43 3.54
CA THR A 102 18.13 -8.77 4.14
C THR A 102 19.13 -9.63 3.37
N GLU A 103 19.11 -9.59 2.04
CA GLU A 103 20.08 -10.27 1.18
C GLU A 103 21.50 -9.73 1.41
N LEU A 104 21.65 -8.40 1.42
CA LEU A 104 22.94 -7.75 1.67
C LEU A 104 23.48 -8.00 3.08
N LEU A 105 22.60 -8.06 4.10
CA LEU A 105 22.95 -8.41 5.49
C LEU A 105 23.42 -9.86 5.59
N GLY A 106 23.01 -10.73 4.68
CA GLY A 106 23.51 -12.09 4.55
C GLY A 106 24.97 -12.17 4.10
N VAL A 107 25.54 -11.07 3.58
CA VAL A 107 26.90 -11.01 3.06
C VAL A 107 27.86 -10.45 4.12
N GLY A 108 28.82 -11.27 4.56
CA GLY A 108 29.92 -10.85 5.43
C GLY A 108 29.46 -10.22 6.77
N ASN A 109 30.06 -9.09 7.14
CA ASN A 109 29.79 -8.38 8.40
C ASN A 109 28.69 -7.31 8.28
N ASN A 110 27.98 -7.23 7.16
CA ASN A 110 26.95 -6.21 6.93
C ASN A 110 25.86 -6.26 8.00
N ARG A 111 25.51 -7.45 8.49
CA ARG A 111 24.53 -7.63 9.59
C ARG A 111 24.93 -6.89 10.85
N GLN A 112 26.21 -6.96 11.23
CA GLN A 112 26.75 -6.29 12.42
C GLN A 112 26.78 -4.78 12.21
N ALA A 113 27.34 -4.31 11.09
CA ALA A 113 27.46 -2.89 10.77
C ALA A 113 26.08 -2.19 10.76
N VAL A 114 25.09 -2.80 10.10
CA VAL A 114 23.73 -2.24 10.04
C VAL A 114 23.02 -2.32 11.38
N SER A 115 23.15 -3.44 12.11
CA SER A 115 22.53 -3.55 13.45
C SER A 115 23.10 -2.51 14.42
N ASP A 116 24.42 -2.26 14.37
CA ASP A 116 25.07 -1.26 15.18
C ASP A 116 24.64 0.16 14.78
N PHE A 117 24.60 0.46 13.47
CA PHE A 117 24.08 1.72 12.94
C PHE A 117 22.67 2.04 13.42
N ILE A 118 21.74 1.10 13.24
CA ILE A 118 20.34 1.28 13.59
C ILE A 118 20.20 1.52 15.09
N ARG A 119 21.05 0.87 15.89
CA ARG A 119 21.08 1.04 17.33
C ARG A 119 21.64 2.41 17.74
N GLN A 120 22.67 2.89 17.06
CA GLN A 120 23.28 4.20 17.32
C GLN A 120 22.40 5.37 16.84
N GLN A 121 21.86 5.31 15.63
CA GLN A 121 21.08 6.40 15.05
C GLN A 121 19.62 6.41 15.51
N TYR A 122 19.01 5.24 15.68
CA TYR A 122 17.58 5.12 15.88
C TYR A 122 17.19 4.45 17.20
N GLY A 123 18.16 3.91 17.96
CA GLY A 123 17.91 3.19 19.20
C GLY A 123 17.20 1.85 19.01
N GLN A 124 17.12 1.35 17.77
CA GLN A 124 16.41 0.12 17.41
C GLN A 124 17.42 -0.94 16.98
N THR A 125 17.03 -2.22 17.02
CA THR A 125 17.87 -3.34 16.52
C THR A 125 17.18 -4.15 15.43
N ALA A 126 15.89 -3.92 15.20
CA ALA A 126 15.10 -4.64 14.22
C ALA A 126 14.85 -3.76 12.99
N LEU A 127 15.28 -4.23 11.82
CA LEU A 127 14.99 -3.57 10.53
C LEU A 127 13.48 -3.40 10.28
N SER A 128 12.66 -4.28 10.84
CA SER A 128 11.19 -4.21 10.73
C SER A 128 10.57 -3.03 11.46
N GLN A 129 11.28 -2.39 12.40
CA GLN A 129 10.80 -1.22 13.13
C GLN A 129 11.17 0.11 12.45
N LEU A 130 12.01 0.05 11.42
CA LEU A 130 12.44 1.22 10.66
C LEU A 130 11.32 1.74 9.75
N THR A 131 11.26 3.06 9.59
CA THR A 131 10.38 3.70 8.62
C THR A 131 10.94 3.56 7.19
N PRO A 132 10.11 3.76 6.14
CA PRO A 132 10.57 3.64 4.75
C PRO A 132 11.77 4.55 4.42
N ASP A 133 11.83 5.74 5.02
CA ASP A 133 12.92 6.69 4.82
C ASP A 133 14.23 6.19 5.47
N GLN A 134 14.12 5.66 6.68
CA GLN A 134 15.27 5.10 7.37
C GLN A 134 15.83 3.86 6.67
N LEU A 135 14.97 2.99 6.12
CA LEU A 135 15.40 1.85 5.31
C LEU A 135 16.22 2.29 4.09
N LYS A 136 15.80 3.37 3.41
CA LYS A 136 16.57 3.95 2.31
C LYS A 136 17.92 4.46 2.80
N ASN A 137 17.98 5.21 3.90
CA ASN A 137 19.24 5.70 4.47
C ASN A 137 20.21 4.57 4.82
N VAL A 138 19.72 3.46 5.38
CA VAL A 138 20.54 2.28 5.67
C VAL A 138 21.08 1.66 4.39
N LEU A 139 20.27 1.57 3.32
CA LEU A 139 20.69 1.03 2.02
C LEU A 139 21.79 1.91 1.38
N THR A 140 21.72 3.23 1.51
CA THR A 140 22.72 4.16 0.97
C THR A 140 24.07 4.09 1.69
N LEU A 141 24.08 3.68 2.97
CA LEU A 141 25.30 3.57 3.79
C LEU A 141 26.06 2.26 3.59
N LEU A 142 25.37 1.20 3.18
CA LEU A 142 25.99 -0.11 2.95
C LEU A 142 27.12 -0.11 1.90
N PRO A 143 27.02 0.60 0.75
CA PRO A 143 28.10 0.65 -0.21
C PRO A 143 29.36 1.36 0.30
N THR A 144 29.28 2.15 1.38
CA THR A 144 30.40 3.01 1.80
C THR A 144 31.46 2.28 2.62
N GLY A 145 31.22 1.05 3.10
CA GLY A 145 32.23 0.08 3.57
C GLY A 145 33.28 0.51 4.63
N ALA A 146 33.34 1.77 5.06
CA ALA A 146 34.59 2.36 5.54
C ALA A 146 34.51 3.07 6.90
N ALA A 147 33.39 3.06 7.62
CA ALA A 147 33.28 3.84 8.86
C ALA A 147 32.57 3.17 10.04
N PHE A 148 32.19 1.89 9.98
CA PHE A 148 31.66 1.19 11.18
C PHE A 148 32.73 0.71 12.16
N HIS A 149 34.01 0.91 11.84
CA HIS A 149 35.11 0.59 12.74
C HIS A 149 35.72 1.88 13.31
N SER A 150 35.27 2.31 14.49
CA SER A 150 36.14 2.80 15.57
C SER A 150 35.34 3.37 16.75
N ALA A 151 34.96 2.51 17.69
CA ALA A 151 34.85 2.87 19.11
C ALA A 151 34.59 1.61 19.98
N ALA A 152 35.40 0.56 19.84
CA ALA A 152 35.43 -0.52 20.83
C ALA A 152 36.88 -0.93 21.11
N ALA A 153 37.42 -0.38 22.20
CA ALA A 153 38.52 -0.91 23.00
C ALA A 153 39.95 -0.88 22.40
N ALA A 154 40.47 0.31 22.11
CA ALA A 154 41.88 0.62 22.34
C ALA A 154 42.04 1.22 23.75
N THR A 155 41.81 0.42 24.80
CA THR A 155 42.19 0.79 26.19
C THR A 155 42.48 -0.47 26.99
N SER A 156 43.67 -1.04 26.81
CA SER A 156 44.41 -1.62 27.93
C SER A 156 45.88 -1.66 27.54
N GLY A 157 46.61 -0.70 28.10
CA GLY A 157 47.99 -0.40 27.81
C GLY A 157 48.92 -1.56 28.13
N ASN A 158 49.88 -1.70 27.23
CA ASN A 158 51.06 -2.52 27.29
C ASN A 158 51.93 -2.07 28.48
N GLY A 159 52.03 -2.90 29.52
CA GLY A 159 52.92 -2.71 30.68
C GLY A 159 54.11 -3.66 30.62
N SER A 160 54.93 -3.57 29.57
CA SER A 160 56.25 -4.19 29.56
C SER A 160 57.18 -3.42 30.49
N ALA A 161 57.44 -3.96 31.68
CA ALA A 161 58.60 -3.63 32.49
C ALA A 161 59.42 -4.90 32.70
N ILE A 162 60.25 -5.17 31.70
CA ILE A 162 61.52 -5.90 31.83
C ILE A 162 62.42 -5.09 32.76
N ILE A 163 62.72 -5.60 33.95
CA ILE A 163 63.89 -5.18 34.73
C ILE A 163 64.58 -6.45 35.23
N ALA A 164 65.84 -6.56 34.81
CA ALA A 164 66.80 -7.58 35.16
C ALA A 164 67.33 -7.41 36.59
N CYS A 165 67.57 -8.52 37.27
CA CYS A 165 68.74 -8.83 38.10
C CYS A 165 68.70 -10.30 38.50
#